data_AF-A0A8S1N843-F1
#
_entry.id   AF-A0A8S1N843-F1
#
_cell.length_a   1.000
_cell.length_b   1.000
_cell.length_c   1.000
_cell.angle_alpha   90.00
_cell.angle_beta   90.00
_cell.angle_gamma   90.00
#
_symmetry.space_group_name_H-M   'P 1'
#
loop_
_entity.id
_entity.type
_entity.pdbx_description
1 polymer ?
#
loop_
_entity_poly.entity_id
_entity_poly.type
_entity_poly.pdbx_seq_one_letter_code
_entity_poly.pdbx_strand_id
1 'polypeptide(L)'
;MTEFCDQIVTSQIIHDVIKRAPKVDSKTIYYKVYLKNTDIEPHLAWDTVKYTFEFVKIDLINGTEESHEFTRRFSHFEWLQNELEIKHIGRIIPSLPEKTKSYDKDKRKYEFVYYMQKLLNHKLLKNVDVLQKFFSKELRDFNDFQEYINKISQSKTIFNRIINTGAQFVTLFQKCVSLGNTQFIPRLPDQQDQYFEEVLKELQFNRQQTDIICSDMQKMVQKLFMQSKSLIISQDIFMIDCQQTDEFMKLKKISKLYETCCIQLKEKFIYQLETCIRDYDSAIKIINQHKELKDQINKDSQSINNITLGKTKLEELKYSINNNKQKVEQIQTNFIDDLPIFQQSQQIQLKEIQQNFHQELSEFYFSIKNLKQL
;
A
#
# COMPACT_ATOMS: atom_id res chain seq x y z
N MET A 1 -22.71 30.94 6.15
CA MET A 1 -22.89 30.24 7.45
C MET A 1 -22.98 28.72 7.31
N THR A 2 -23.24 28.17 6.12
CA THR A 2 -23.32 26.72 5.87
C THR A 2 -21.96 26.03 5.59
N GLU A 3 -20.90 26.77 5.24
CA GLU A 3 -19.55 26.20 4.97
C GLU A 3 -18.73 25.84 6.22
N PHE A 4 -19.13 26.32 7.41
CA PHE A 4 -18.45 25.96 8.67
C PHE A 4 -18.95 24.65 9.29
N CYS A 5 -20.15 24.19 8.91
CA CYS A 5 -20.71 22.94 9.46
C CYS A 5 -19.98 21.71 8.91
N ASP A 6 -19.52 21.72 7.66
CA ASP A 6 -18.83 20.57 7.06
C ASP A 6 -17.42 20.36 7.65
N GLN A 7 -16.71 21.43 8.00
CA GLN A 7 -15.39 21.35 8.66
C GLN A 7 -15.47 20.80 10.09
N ILE A 8 -16.55 21.09 10.80
CA ILE A 8 -16.77 20.62 12.18
C ILE A 8 -17.01 19.11 12.18
N VAL A 9 -17.81 18.59 11.23
CA VAL A 9 -18.12 17.16 11.15
C VAL A 9 -16.88 16.33 10.82
N THR A 10 -16.06 16.75 9.86
CA THR A 10 -14.80 16.04 9.53
C THR A 10 -13.80 16.09 10.70
N SER A 11 -13.70 17.23 11.40
CA SER A 11 -12.84 17.39 12.57
C SER A 11 -13.27 16.51 13.75
N GLN A 12 -14.58 16.38 14.00
CA GLN A 12 -15.12 15.54 15.07
C GLN A 12 -14.84 14.06 14.83
N ILE A 13 -15.04 13.58 13.59
CA ILE A 13 -14.80 12.18 13.21
C ILE A 13 -13.32 11.82 13.37
N ILE A 14 -12.41 12.72 12.98
CA ILE A 14 -10.97 12.52 13.16
C ILE A 14 -10.61 12.53 14.66
N HIS A 15 -11.22 13.41 15.46
CA HIS A 15 -10.97 13.50 16.90
C HIS A 15 -11.40 12.22 17.66
N ASP A 16 -12.50 11.58 17.27
CA ASP A 16 -12.96 10.35 17.91
C ASP A 16 -12.07 9.13 17.59
N VAL A 17 -11.37 9.14 16.45
CA VAL A 17 -10.35 8.14 16.09
C VAL A 17 -9.04 8.33 16.89
N ILE A 18 -8.70 9.56 17.30
CA ILE A 18 -7.41 9.92 17.93
C ILE A 18 -7.31 9.52 19.42
N LYS A 19 -8.43 9.39 20.15
CA LYS A 19 -8.45 9.24 21.63
C LYS A 19 -7.82 7.96 22.21
N ARG A 20 -7.37 7.01 21.40
CA ARG A 20 -6.94 5.66 21.85
C ARG A 20 -5.44 5.34 21.70
N ALA A 21 -4.59 6.33 21.49
CA ALA A 21 -3.17 6.08 21.16
C ALA A 21 -2.30 5.70 22.40
N PRO A 22 -1.54 4.58 22.35
CA PRO A 22 -0.40 4.34 23.24
C PRO A 22 0.82 5.19 22.84
N LYS A 23 1.71 5.45 23.80
CA LYS A 23 2.97 6.21 23.60
C LYS A 23 3.95 5.47 22.68
N VAL A 24 4.66 6.22 21.84
CA VAL A 24 5.65 5.71 20.87
C VAL A 24 7.00 5.46 21.56
N ASP A 25 7.56 4.26 21.39
CA ASP A 25 8.95 3.96 21.77
C ASP A 25 9.94 4.79 20.93
N SER A 26 10.92 5.42 21.57
CA SER A 26 11.96 6.21 20.91
C SER A 26 12.83 5.33 19.99
N LYS A 27 12.74 5.53 18.68
CA LYS A 27 13.58 4.83 17.69
C LYS A 27 15.00 5.43 17.72
N THR A 28 16.03 4.60 17.67
CA THR A 28 17.44 5.02 17.64
C THR A 28 17.98 5.19 16.22
N ILE A 29 17.42 4.45 15.26
CA ILE A 29 17.76 4.50 13.84
C ILE A 29 16.51 4.85 13.04
N TYR A 30 16.65 5.83 12.15
CA TYR A 30 15.62 6.29 11.22
C TYR A 30 16.05 6.02 9.79
N TYR A 31 15.07 5.69 8.95
CA TYR A 31 15.28 5.48 7.52
C TYR A 31 14.42 6.45 6.74
N LYS A 32 14.95 6.99 5.64
CA LYS A 32 14.22 7.81 4.69
C LYS A 32 14.51 7.35 3.27
N VAL A 33 13.51 7.50 2.40
CA VAL A 33 13.65 7.21 0.97
C VAL A 33 13.15 8.40 0.17
N TYR A 34 13.95 8.83 -0.80
CA TYR A 34 13.64 9.94 -1.68
C TYR A 34 13.69 9.47 -3.14
N LEU A 35 12.78 9.96 -3.97
CA LEU A 35 12.91 9.79 -5.42
C LEU A 35 13.95 10.80 -5.95
N LYS A 36 14.91 10.31 -6.75
CA LYS A 36 15.91 11.14 -7.43
C LYS A 36 15.61 11.35 -8.89
N ASN A 37 15.34 10.27 -9.62
CA ASN A 37 15.13 10.32 -11.06
C ASN A 37 14.18 9.23 -11.55
N THR A 38 13.59 9.44 -12.72
CA THR A 38 12.76 8.48 -13.43
C THR A 38 13.19 8.44 -14.90
N ASP A 39 13.71 7.30 -15.34
CA ASP A 39 14.16 7.09 -16.72
C ASP A 39 13.13 6.25 -17.48
N ILE A 40 12.68 6.76 -18.63
CA ILE A 40 11.74 6.08 -19.52
C ILE A 40 12.53 5.45 -20.67
N GLU A 41 12.51 4.12 -20.74
CA GLU A 41 13.09 3.38 -21.85
C GLU A 41 11.97 2.94 -22.80
N PRO A 42 11.92 3.51 -24.01
CA PRO A 42 10.94 3.12 -25.01
C PRO A 42 11.28 1.72 -25.55
N HIS A 43 10.36 0.76 -25.42
CA HIS A 43 10.40 -0.50 -26.17
C HIS A 43 9.33 -0.51 -27.26
N LEU A 44 9.53 -1.35 -28.27
CA LEU A 44 8.72 -1.48 -29.49
C LEU A 44 7.19 -1.62 -29.26
N ALA A 45 6.73 -2.01 -28.07
CA ALA A 45 5.31 -2.19 -27.74
C ALA A 45 4.86 -1.56 -26.41
N TRP A 46 5.79 -1.07 -25.57
CA TRP A 46 5.49 -0.46 -24.28
C TRP A 46 6.67 0.36 -23.75
N ASP A 47 6.39 1.41 -22.97
CA ASP A 47 7.42 2.10 -22.20
C ASP A 47 7.74 1.28 -20.95
N THR A 48 9.03 1.12 -20.63
CA THR A 48 9.46 0.67 -19.30
C THR A 48 10.06 1.82 -18.52
N VAL A 49 9.77 1.86 -17.22
CA VAL A 49 10.19 2.96 -16.35
C VAL A 49 11.13 2.44 -15.28
N LYS A 50 12.34 3.00 -15.21
CA LYS A 50 13.31 2.81 -14.13
C LYS A 50 13.19 3.98 -13.16
N TYR A 51 13.21 3.67 -11.88
CA TYR A 51 13.12 4.64 -10.79
C TYR A 51 14.42 4.61 -10.00
N THR A 52 15.09 5.75 -9.87
CA THR A 52 16.27 5.90 -9.03
C THR A 52 15.86 6.62 -7.76
N PHE A 53 16.18 6.00 -6.62
CA PHE A 53 15.87 6.50 -5.29
C PHE A 53 17.17 6.69 -4.50
N GLU A 54 17.15 7.62 -3.55
CA GLU A 54 18.15 7.72 -2.49
C GLU A 54 17.59 7.11 -1.21
N PHE A 55 18.32 6.14 -0.67
CA PHE A 55 18.09 5.59 0.66
C PHE A 55 19.00 6.28 1.65
N VAL A 56 18.43 6.76 2.75
CA VAL A 56 19.15 7.44 3.84
C VAL A 56 18.91 6.70 5.14
N LYS A 57 19.99 6.35 5.83
CA LYS A 57 19.98 5.78 7.18
C LYS A 57 20.59 6.80 8.14
N ILE A 58 19.81 7.18 9.15
CA ILE A 58 20.18 8.16 10.16
C ILE A 58 20.29 7.43 11.51
N ASP A 59 21.48 7.42 12.09
CA ASP A 59 21.71 6.94 13.45
C ASP A 59 21.74 8.15 14.40
N LEU A 60 20.71 8.27 15.23
CA LEU A 60 20.59 9.39 16.17
C LEU A 60 21.56 9.31 17.34
N ILE A 61 22.07 8.12 17.67
CA ILE A 61 23.01 7.93 18.79
C ILE A 61 24.40 8.41 18.36
N ASN A 62 24.82 7.98 17.18
CA ASN A 62 26.16 8.27 16.67
C ASN A 62 26.22 9.55 15.84
N GLY A 63 25.07 10.17 15.55
CA GLY A 63 24.97 11.37 14.71
C GLY A 63 25.42 11.13 13.27
N THR A 64 25.39 9.88 12.81
CA THR A 64 25.87 9.51 11.47
C THR A 64 24.71 9.36 10.50
N GLU A 65 24.91 9.92 9.32
CA GLU A 65 24.00 9.79 8.19
C GLU A 65 24.73 9.10 7.04
N GLU A 66 24.20 7.97 6.61
CA GLU A 66 24.69 7.23 5.45
C GLU A 66 23.62 7.25 4.37
N SER A 67 24.00 7.65 3.15
CA SER A 67 23.10 7.57 2.00
C SER A 67 23.74 6.89 0.80
N HIS A 68 22.89 6.27 -0.01
CA HIS A 68 23.26 5.79 -1.33
C HIS A 68 22.05 5.73 -2.25
N GLU A 69 22.31 5.83 -3.55
CA GLU A 69 21.28 5.69 -4.57
C GLU A 69 21.12 4.22 -4.98
N PHE A 70 19.92 3.84 -5.41
CA PHE A 70 19.62 2.54 -5.99
C PHE A 70 18.52 2.64 -7.04
N THR A 71 18.56 1.78 -8.07
CA THR A 71 17.63 1.84 -9.21
C THR A 71 16.78 0.57 -9.30
N ARG A 72 15.46 0.73 -9.43
CA ARG A 72 14.49 -0.38 -9.50
C ARG A 72 13.42 -0.14 -10.56
N ARG A 73 12.78 -1.22 -11.01
CA ARG A 73 11.57 -1.20 -11.85
C ARG A 73 10.39 -1.76 -11.08
N PHE A 74 9.17 -1.52 -11.58
CA PHE A 74 7.94 -2.08 -11.00
C PHE A 74 8.04 -3.59 -10.71
N SER A 75 8.61 -4.38 -11.64
CA SER A 75 8.80 -5.83 -11.47
C SER A 75 9.68 -6.21 -10.27
N HIS A 76 10.64 -5.36 -9.89
CA HIS A 76 11.46 -5.57 -8.69
C HIS A 76 10.64 -5.37 -7.42
N PHE A 77 9.70 -4.43 -7.43
CA PHE A 77 8.78 -4.23 -6.33
C PHE A 77 7.76 -5.39 -6.25
N GLU A 78 7.23 -5.87 -7.38
CA GLU A 78 6.40 -7.09 -7.43
C GLU A 78 7.13 -8.29 -6.84
N TRP A 79 8.41 -8.47 -7.20
CA TRP A 79 9.25 -9.52 -6.62
C TRP A 79 9.37 -9.38 -5.10
N LEU A 80 9.68 -8.17 -4.60
CA LEU A 80 9.81 -7.92 -3.16
C LEU A 80 8.50 -8.22 -2.42
N GLN A 81 7.37 -7.75 -2.94
CA GLN A 81 6.04 -8.01 -2.38
C GLN A 81 5.78 -9.51 -2.26
N ASN A 82 6.03 -10.27 -3.32
CA ASN A 82 5.85 -11.71 -3.32
C ASN A 82 6.77 -12.41 -2.31
N GLU A 83 8.05 -12.01 -2.21
CA GLU A 83 8.95 -12.58 -1.19
C GLU A 83 8.47 -12.31 0.23
N LEU A 84 7.98 -11.09 0.50
CA LEU A 84 7.46 -10.72 1.81
C LEU A 84 6.18 -11.50 2.14
N GLU A 85 5.22 -11.58 1.22
CA GLU A 85 3.96 -12.31 1.41
C GLU A 85 4.19 -13.81 1.63
N ILE A 86 5.15 -14.42 0.92
CA ILE A 86 5.49 -15.83 1.08
C ILE A 86 6.18 -16.09 2.42
N LYS A 87 7.14 -15.24 2.81
CA LYS A 87 7.94 -15.46 4.03
C LYS A 87 7.24 -15.03 5.32
N HIS A 88 6.28 -14.12 5.22
CA HIS A 88 5.62 -13.50 6.36
C HIS A 88 4.10 -13.60 6.24
N ILE A 89 3.59 -14.83 6.11
CA ILE A 89 2.16 -15.08 6.01
C ILE A 89 1.39 -14.46 7.18
N GLY A 90 0.32 -13.75 6.86
CA GLY A 90 -0.55 -13.08 7.84
C GLY A 90 -0.03 -11.77 8.43
N ARG A 91 1.16 -11.30 8.02
CA ARG A 91 1.60 -9.94 8.33
C ARG A 91 0.92 -8.93 7.43
N ILE A 92 0.58 -7.76 7.97
CA ILE A 92 -0.03 -6.67 7.21
C ILE A 92 1.08 -5.96 6.42
N ILE A 93 1.31 -6.40 5.20
CA ILE A 93 2.31 -5.82 4.30
C ILE A 93 1.69 -4.63 3.56
N PRO A 94 2.36 -3.45 3.53
CA PRO A 94 1.93 -2.31 2.72
C PRO A 94 1.64 -2.71 1.27
N SER A 95 0.61 -2.13 0.68
CA SER A 95 0.17 -2.50 -0.67
C SER A 95 1.00 -1.79 -1.74
N LEU A 96 1.38 -2.54 -2.77
CA LEU A 96 2.00 -1.97 -3.98
C LEU A 96 1.02 -1.09 -4.76
N PRO A 97 1.53 -0.09 -5.50
CA PRO A 97 0.72 0.69 -6.43
C PRO A 97 0.19 -0.20 -7.58
N GLU A 98 -0.97 0.17 -8.13
CA GLU A 98 -1.63 -0.63 -9.15
C GLU A 98 -0.88 -0.68 -10.49
N LYS A 99 -0.93 -1.86 -11.14
CA LYS A 99 -0.38 -2.11 -12.47
C LYS A 99 -1.41 -1.85 -13.57
N THR A 100 -1.89 -0.62 -13.71
CA THR A 100 -2.81 -0.27 -14.81
C THR A 100 -2.06 0.31 -16.02
N LYS A 101 -2.59 0.04 -17.23
CA LYS A 101 -2.03 0.48 -18.53
C LYS A 101 -2.09 2.00 -18.73
N SER A 102 -3.05 2.67 -18.08
CA SER A 102 -3.29 4.12 -18.15
C SER A 102 -2.98 4.81 -16.81
N TYR A 103 -2.07 4.24 -16.01
CA TYR A 103 -1.75 4.82 -14.72
C TYR A 103 -0.92 6.09 -14.86
N ASP A 104 -1.25 7.08 -14.05
CA ASP A 104 -0.48 8.30 -13.87
C ASP A 104 0.96 7.95 -13.43
N LYS A 105 1.93 8.11 -14.33
CA LYS A 105 3.35 7.80 -14.08
C LYS A 105 3.89 8.64 -12.92
N ASP A 106 3.38 9.86 -12.75
CA ASP A 106 3.75 10.76 -11.67
C ASP A 106 3.15 10.36 -10.33
N LYS A 107 1.98 9.75 -10.31
CA LYS A 107 1.40 9.17 -9.09
C LYS A 107 2.24 8.02 -8.52
N ARG A 108 2.62 7.09 -9.40
CA ARG A 108 3.28 5.84 -9.00
C ARG A 108 4.61 6.06 -8.26
N LYS A 109 5.36 7.11 -8.63
CA LYS A 109 6.65 7.42 -8.01
C LYS A 109 6.51 7.75 -6.51
N TYR A 110 5.47 8.51 -6.15
CA TYR A 110 5.17 8.85 -4.75
C TYR A 110 4.66 7.64 -3.97
N GLU A 111 3.80 6.83 -4.59
CA GLU A 111 3.31 5.60 -3.96
C GLU A 111 4.43 4.60 -3.67
N PHE A 112 5.46 4.51 -4.51
CA PHE A 112 6.65 3.72 -4.20
C PHE A 112 7.42 4.27 -3.00
N VAL A 113 7.56 5.59 -2.90
CA VAL A 113 8.19 6.22 -1.72
C VAL A 113 7.39 5.88 -0.46
N TYR A 114 6.06 6.01 -0.49
CA TYR A 114 5.20 5.66 0.64
C TYR A 114 5.30 4.16 0.99
N TYR A 115 5.24 3.27 0.00
CA TYR A 115 5.40 1.83 0.17
C TYR A 115 6.71 1.49 0.90
N MET A 116 7.83 1.99 0.39
CA MET A 116 9.16 1.75 0.96
C MET A 116 9.29 2.33 2.36
N GLN A 117 8.80 3.56 2.58
CA GLN A 117 8.84 4.20 3.88
C GLN A 117 8.03 3.42 4.93
N LYS A 118 6.85 2.89 4.57
CA LYS A 118 6.03 2.04 5.46
C LYS A 118 6.76 0.75 5.82
N LEU A 119 7.40 0.07 4.85
CA LEU A 119 8.19 -1.13 5.11
C LEU A 119 9.37 -0.87 6.07
N LEU A 120 10.09 0.23 5.88
CA LEU A 120 11.23 0.60 6.72
C LEU A 120 10.81 1.06 8.13
N ASN A 121 9.60 1.61 8.26
CA ASN A 121 9.03 2.01 9.54
C ASN A 121 8.47 0.83 10.34
N HIS A 122 8.17 -0.29 9.68
CA HIS A 122 7.62 -1.48 10.29
C HIS A 122 8.66 -2.19 11.16
N LYS A 123 8.33 -2.42 12.45
CA LYS A 123 9.27 -2.94 13.45
C LYS A 123 9.93 -4.26 13.03
N LEU A 124 9.15 -5.18 12.46
CA LEU A 124 9.58 -6.53 12.10
C LEU A 124 10.05 -6.67 10.64
N LEU A 125 9.35 -6.05 9.67
CA LEU A 125 9.73 -6.16 8.26
C LEU A 125 11.05 -5.43 7.93
N LYS A 126 11.37 -4.34 8.64
CA LYS A 126 12.55 -3.51 8.33
C LYS A 126 13.86 -4.29 8.32
N ASN A 127 13.99 -5.34 9.13
CA ASN A 127 15.23 -6.12 9.29
C ASN A 127 15.21 -7.42 8.46
N VAL A 128 14.21 -7.64 7.62
CA VAL A 128 14.11 -8.86 6.82
C VAL A 128 15.17 -8.85 5.72
N ASP A 129 15.88 -9.96 5.55
CA ASP A 129 17.00 -10.09 4.60
C ASP A 129 16.65 -9.65 3.17
N VAL A 130 15.46 -10.01 2.68
CA VAL A 130 15.05 -9.65 1.30
C VAL A 130 14.87 -8.14 1.16
N LEU A 131 14.40 -7.47 2.20
CA LEU A 131 14.25 -6.02 2.24
C LEU A 131 15.61 -5.34 2.35
N GLN A 132 16.49 -5.85 3.23
CA GLN A 132 17.85 -5.35 3.38
C GLN A 132 18.64 -5.46 2.08
N LYS A 133 18.53 -6.59 1.36
CA LYS A 133 19.14 -6.74 0.02
C LYS A 133 18.51 -5.82 -1.01
N PHE A 134 17.19 -5.59 -0.96
CA PHE A 134 16.51 -4.65 -1.85
C PHE A 134 17.06 -3.22 -1.74
N PHE A 135 17.39 -2.76 -0.53
CA PHE A 135 17.98 -1.43 -0.28
C PHE A 135 19.51 -1.43 -0.20
N SER A 136 20.20 -2.55 -0.42
CA SER A 136 21.64 -2.64 -0.15
C SER A 136 22.50 -1.82 -1.13
N LYS A 137 23.62 -1.28 -0.63
CA LYS A 137 24.63 -0.60 -1.44
C LYS A 137 25.31 -1.54 -2.44
N GLU A 138 25.45 -2.82 -2.08
CA GLU A 138 26.03 -3.88 -2.93
C GLU A 138 25.21 -4.14 -4.19
N LEU A 139 23.88 -4.04 -4.10
CA LEU A 139 22.96 -4.29 -5.21
C LEU A 139 22.28 -3.00 -5.69
N ARG A 140 22.97 -1.86 -5.58
CA ARG A 140 22.41 -0.56 -5.98
C ARG A 140 22.04 -0.52 -7.47
N ASP A 141 22.87 -1.15 -8.30
CA ASP A 141 22.78 -1.10 -9.74
C ASP A 141 21.68 -2.04 -10.25
N PHE A 142 20.95 -1.60 -11.29
CA PHE A 142 19.78 -2.31 -11.81
C PHE A 142 20.13 -3.72 -12.30
N ASN A 143 21.24 -3.86 -13.05
CA ASN A 143 21.65 -5.13 -13.66
C ASN A 143 22.07 -6.14 -12.59
N ASP A 144 22.84 -5.71 -11.60
CA ASP A 144 23.32 -6.56 -10.50
C ASP A 144 22.15 -7.10 -9.68
N PHE A 145 21.16 -6.25 -9.41
CA PHE A 145 19.94 -6.67 -8.71
C PHE A 145 19.09 -7.63 -9.55
N GLN A 146 18.99 -7.40 -10.87
CA GLN A 146 18.29 -8.31 -11.76
C GLN A 146 18.98 -9.69 -11.84
N GLU A 147 20.31 -9.72 -11.86
CA GLU A 147 21.08 -10.96 -11.82
C GLU A 147 20.88 -11.71 -10.49
N TYR A 148 20.87 -10.99 -9.38
CA TYR A 148 20.54 -11.54 -8.07
C TYR A 148 19.15 -12.22 -8.04
N ILE A 149 18.11 -11.54 -8.56
CA ILE A 149 16.76 -12.12 -8.68
C ILE A 149 16.78 -13.38 -9.55
N ASN A 150 17.52 -13.35 -10.68
CA ASN A 150 17.61 -14.48 -11.59
C ASN A 150 18.26 -15.70 -10.92
N LYS A 151 19.34 -15.48 -10.15
CA LYS A 151 20.02 -16.55 -9.36
C LYS A 151 19.07 -17.17 -8.33
N ILE A 152 18.32 -16.36 -7.59
CA ILE A 152 17.33 -16.85 -6.62
C ILE A 152 16.20 -17.62 -7.30
N SER A 153 15.72 -17.10 -8.43
CA SER A 153 14.65 -17.76 -9.19
C SER A 153 15.09 -19.11 -9.74
N GLN A 154 16.36 -19.22 -10.16
CA GLN A 154 16.97 -20.48 -10.58
C GLN A 154 17.11 -21.48 -9.42
N SER A 155 17.55 -21.04 -8.24
CA SER A 155 17.60 -21.93 -7.07
C SER A 155 16.20 -22.39 -6.63
N LYS A 156 15.21 -21.48 -6.68
CA LYS A 156 13.80 -21.80 -6.39
C LYS A 156 13.17 -22.71 -7.45
N THR A 157 13.48 -22.57 -8.72
CA THR A 157 12.95 -23.47 -9.76
C THR A 157 13.53 -24.87 -9.69
N ILE A 158 14.77 -25.04 -9.24
CA ILE A 158 15.34 -26.37 -8.95
C ILE A 158 14.59 -27.01 -7.77
N PHE A 159 14.40 -26.27 -6.67
CA PHE A 159 13.67 -26.76 -5.49
C PHE A 159 12.18 -27.01 -5.79
N ASN A 160 11.53 -26.11 -6.53
CA ASN A 160 10.16 -26.24 -6.99
C ASN A 160 9.99 -27.32 -8.06
N ARG A 161 11.01 -27.63 -8.90
CA ARG A 161 10.96 -28.83 -9.75
C ARG A 161 10.95 -30.08 -8.89
N ILE A 162 11.75 -30.16 -7.83
CA ILE A 162 11.75 -31.31 -6.93
C ILE A 162 10.39 -31.48 -6.24
N ILE A 163 9.78 -30.39 -5.75
CA ILE A 163 8.45 -30.41 -5.11
C ILE A 163 7.30 -30.63 -6.12
N ASN A 164 7.33 -29.93 -7.27
CA ASN A 164 6.28 -30.03 -8.29
C ASN A 164 6.33 -31.33 -9.09
N THR A 165 7.47 -32.01 -9.18
CA THR A 165 7.51 -33.38 -9.76
C THR A 165 6.72 -34.35 -8.86
N GLY A 166 6.72 -34.12 -7.54
CA GLY A 166 5.82 -34.80 -6.61
C GLY A 166 4.36 -34.38 -6.75
N ALA A 167 4.08 -33.08 -6.86
CA ALA A 167 2.70 -32.55 -6.95
C ALA A 167 2.00 -32.75 -8.32
N GLN A 168 2.75 -32.78 -9.43
CA GLN A 168 2.19 -33.03 -10.77
C GLN A 168 1.72 -34.48 -10.94
N PHE A 169 2.34 -35.42 -10.25
CA PHE A 169 1.85 -36.80 -10.11
C PHE A 169 0.48 -36.84 -9.40
N VAL A 170 0.26 -35.99 -8.39
CA VAL A 170 -0.99 -35.90 -7.61
C VAL A 170 -2.14 -35.30 -8.43
N THR A 171 -1.89 -34.25 -9.23
CA THR A 171 -2.93 -33.63 -10.07
C THR A 171 -3.40 -34.51 -11.24
N LEU A 172 -2.59 -35.45 -11.72
CA LEU A 172 -3.00 -36.38 -12.78
C LEU A 172 -4.01 -37.42 -12.28
N PHE A 173 -4.03 -37.73 -10.98
CA PHE A 173 -5.01 -38.64 -10.37
C PHE A 173 -6.31 -37.95 -9.93
N GLN A 174 -6.29 -36.62 -9.69
CA GLN A 174 -7.48 -35.84 -9.34
C GLN A 174 -8.54 -35.77 -10.46
N LYS A 175 -8.15 -35.98 -11.73
CA LYS A 175 -9.09 -35.94 -12.87
C LYS A 175 -9.95 -37.19 -13.05
N CYS A 176 -9.80 -38.23 -12.23
CA CYS A 176 -10.47 -39.52 -12.47
C CYS A 176 -11.64 -39.86 -11.54
N VAL A 177 -12.05 -39.00 -10.59
CA VAL A 177 -13.23 -39.29 -9.76
C VAL A 177 -14.02 -38.02 -9.46
N SER A 178 -15.18 -37.87 -10.12
CA SER A 178 -16.20 -36.91 -9.70
C SER A 178 -16.77 -37.34 -8.34
N LEU A 179 -16.50 -36.55 -7.31
CA LEU A 179 -17.25 -36.66 -6.06
C LEU A 179 -18.68 -36.19 -6.35
N GLY A 180 -19.64 -37.10 -6.24
CA GLY A 180 -21.07 -36.74 -6.25
C GLY A 180 -21.38 -35.70 -5.16
N ASN A 181 -22.47 -34.95 -5.35
CA ASN A 181 -22.96 -33.88 -4.47
C ASN A 181 -22.86 -34.24 -2.98
N THR A 182 -21.75 -33.90 -2.34
CA THR A 182 -21.56 -34.07 -0.90
C THR A 182 -21.91 -32.74 -0.25
N GLN A 183 -23.00 -32.70 0.52
CA GLN A 183 -23.36 -31.52 1.31
C GLN A 183 -22.45 -31.45 2.53
N PHE A 184 -21.67 -30.38 2.65
CA PHE A 184 -20.81 -30.13 3.80
C PHE A 184 -21.55 -29.32 4.87
N ILE A 185 -21.38 -29.71 6.14
CA ILE A 185 -21.96 -28.99 7.26
C ILE A 185 -21.11 -27.73 7.53
N PRO A 186 -21.69 -26.52 7.56
CA PRO A 186 -20.96 -25.31 7.93
C PRO A 186 -20.33 -25.43 9.32
N ARG A 187 -19.13 -24.88 9.47
CA ARG A 187 -18.45 -24.84 10.77
C ARG A 187 -19.16 -23.84 11.69
N LEU A 188 -19.26 -24.15 12.97
CA LEU A 188 -19.69 -23.18 13.98
C LEU A 188 -18.55 -22.19 14.25
N PRO A 189 -18.79 -20.86 14.22
CA PRO A 189 -17.78 -19.87 14.57
C PRO A 189 -17.32 -20.03 16.02
N ASP A 190 -16.00 -19.98 16.24
CA ASP A 190 -15.39 -19.96 17.56
C ASP A 190 -15.10 -18.53 18.04
N GLN A 191 -14.57 -18.38 19.25
CA GLN A 191 -14.24 -17.08 19.83
C GLN A 191 -13.23 -16.29 18.98
N GLN A 192 -12.31 -16.96 18.29
CA GLN A 192 -11.33 -16.29 17.44
C GLN A 192 -12.01 -15.74 16.19
N ASP A 193 -12.99 -16.45 15.62
CA ASP A 193 -13.77 -15.93 14.49
C ASP A 193 -14.57 -14.69 14.88
N GLN A 194 -15.13 -14.68 16.09
CA GLN A 194 -15.84 -13.51 16.60
C GLN A 194 -14.91 -12.29 16.70
N TYR A 195 -13.71 -12.48 17.25
CA TYR A 195 -12.69 -11.42 17.32
C TYR A 195 -12.28 -10.92 15.92
N PHE A 196 -11.95 -11.83 15.00
CA PHE A 196 -11.59 -11.46 13.62
C PHE A 196 -12.73 -10.76 12.88
N GLU A 197 -13.98 -11.12 13.14
CA GLU A 197 -15.16 -10.47 12.57
C GLU A 197 -15.38 -9.05 13.14
N GLU A 198 -15.10 -8.82 14.42
CA GLU A 198 -15.11 -7.47 15.01
C GLU A 198 -14.04 -6.59 14.39
N VAL A 199 -12.80 -7.10 14.28
CA VAL A 199 -11.69 -6.39 13.63
C VAL A 199 -12.02 -6.12 12.16
N LEU A 200 -12.61 -7.07 11.45
CA LEU A 200 -13.03 -6.91 10.05
C LEU A 200 -13.99 -5.73 9.89
N LYS A 201 -15.01 -5.63 10.76
CA LYS A 201 -15.98 -4.52 10.74
C LYS A 201 -15.30 -3.18 11.01
N GLU A 202 -14.39 -3.15 11.98
CA GLU A 202 -13.63 -1.93 12.28
C GLU A 202 -12.77 -1.49 11.09
N LEU A 203 -12.02 -2.40 10.48
CA LEU A 203 -11.17 -2.10 9.31
C LEU A 203 -12.01 -1.66 8.11
N GLN A 204 -13.15 -2.30 7.86
CA GLN A 204 -14.08 -1.90 6.79
C GLN A 204 -14.65 -0.51 7.03
N PHE A 205 -15.04 -0.19 8.26
CA PHE A 205 -15.52 1.14 8.62
C PHE A 205 -14.42 2.19 8.40
N ASN A 206 -13.21 1.97 8.92
CA ASN A 206 -12.09 2.90 8.76
C ASN A 206 -11.70 3.09 7.30
N ARG A 207 -11.72 2.02 6.51
CA ARG A 207 -11.52 2.07 5.05
C ARG A 207 -12.57 2.95 4.38
N GLN A 208 -13.85 2.75 4.68
CA GLN A 208 -14.95 3.55 4.12
C GLN A 208 -14.82 5.03 4.47
N GLN A 209 -14.48 5.35 5.73
CA GLN A 209 -14.25 6.75 6.14
C GLN A 209 -13.06 7.37 5.38
N THR A 210 -11.97 6.62 5.22
CA THR A 210 -10.80 7.07 4.46
C THR A 210 -11.15 7.31 2.98
N ASP A 211 -11.98 6.46 2.40
CA ASP A 211 -12.48 6.59 1.03
C ASP A 211 -13.35 7.85 0.84
N ILE A 212 -14.25 8.13 1.79
CA ILE A 212 -15.05 9.37 1.80
C ILE A 212 -14.14 10.60 1.83
N ILE A 213 -13.17 10.64 2.74
CA ILE A 213 -12.20 11.75 2.84
C ILE A 213 -11.43 11.91 1.52
N CYS A 214 -10.94 10.81 0.95
CA CYS A 214 -10.23 10.82 -0.32
C CYS A 214 -11.10 11.38 -1.46
N SER A 215 -12.36 10.94 -1.55
CA SER A 215 -13.33 11.41 -2.54
C SER A 215 -13.60 12.90 -2.41
N ASP A 216 -13.77 13.40 -1.19
CA ASP A 216 -14.04 14.83 -0.95
C ASP A 216 -12.83 15.71 -1.28
N MET A 217 -11.61 15.26 -0.95
CA MET A 217 -10.37 15.93 -1.37
C MET A 217 -10.23 15.93 -2.90
N GLN A 218 -10.56 14.83 -3.58
CA GLN A 218 -10.55 14.77 -5.04
C GLN A 218 -11.54 15.77 -5.66
N LYS A 219 -12.76 15.88 -5.13
CA LYS A 219 -13.74 16.89 -5.58
C LYS A 219 -13.22 18.31 -5.39
N MET A 220 -12.55 18.59 -4.27
CA MET A 220 -11.94 19.91 -4.01
C MET A 220 -10.85 20.23 -5.03
N VAL A 221 -9.94 19.28 -5.28
CA VAL A 221 -8.89 19.44 -6.30
C VAL A 221 -9.48 19.63 -7.69
N GLN A 222 -10.57 18.91 -8.04
CA GLN A 222 -11.26 19.11 -9.32
C GLN A 222 -11.83 20.53 -9.44
N LYS A 223 -12.44 21.07 -8.38
CA LYS A 223 -12.93 22.45 -8.36
C LYS A 223 -11.79 23.46 -8.55
N LEU A 224 -10.69 23.30 -7.82
CA LEU A 224 -9.50 24.16 -7.96
C LEU A 224 -8.91 24.08 -9.37
N PHE A 225 -8.89 22.89 -9.97
CA PHE A 225 -8.41 22.69 -11.33
C PHE A 225 -9.32 23.36 -12.37
N MET A 226 -10.65 23.28 -12.21
CA MET A 226 -11.58 24.02 -13.06
C MET A 226 -11.37 25.53 -12.94
N GLN A 227 -11.18 26.05 -11.72
CA GLN A 227 -10.87 27.46 -11.49
C GLN A 227 -9.54 27.86 -12.15
N SER A 228 -8.50 27.04 -12.02
CA SER A 228 -7.21 27.24 -12.69
C SER A 228 -7.37 27.33 -14.21
N LYS A 229 -8.15 26.42 -14.81
CA LYS A 229 -8.44 26.43 -16.25
C LYS A 229 -9.18 27.69 -16.67
N SER A 230 -10.20 28.11 -15.93
CA SER A 230 -10.92 29.35 -16.21
C SER A 230 -10.00 30.56 -16.17
N LEU A 231 -9.08 30.63 -15.20
CA LEU A 231 -8.12 31.73 -15.13
C LEU A 231 -7.10 31.71 -16.29
N ILE A 232 -6.65 30.52 -16.73
CA ILE A 232 -5.80 30.39 -17.92
C ILE A 232 -6.54 30.88 -19.17
N ILE A 233 -7.80 30.50 -19.35
CA ILE A 233 -8.62 31.01 -20.47
C ILE A 233 -8.75 32.53 -20.40
N SER A 234 -8.95 33.11 -19.21
CA SER A 234 -8.95 34.56 -19.04
C SER A 234 -7.60 35.19 -19.41
N GLN A 235 -6.47 34.55 -19.08
CA GLN A 235 -5.16 35.02 -19.51
C GLN A 235 -5.04 35.03 -21.03
N ASP A 236 -5.47 33.97 -21.71
CA ASP A 236 -5.39 33.91 -23.18
C ASP A 236 -6.18 35.05 -23.84
N ILE A 237 -7.33 35.40 -23.28
CA ILE A 237 -8.15 36.55 -23.73
C ILE A 237 -7.40 37.88 -23.51
N PHE A 238 -6.86 38.10 -22.31
CA PHE A 238 -6.19 39.37 -21.97
C PHE A 238 -4.75 39.49 -22.50
N MET A 239 -4.16 38.39 -22.99
CA MET A 239 -2.79 38.36 -23.49
C MET A 239 -2.59 39.27 -24.70
N ILE A 240 -3.63 39.47 -25.51
CA ILE A 240 -3.55 40.28 -26.74
C ILE A 240 -3.42 41.77 -26.41
N ASP A 241 -4.16 42.25 -25.39
CA ASP A 241 -4.30 43.69 -25.14
C ASP A 241 -3.61 44.17 -23.84
N CYS A 242 -3.31 43.28 -22.89
CA CYS A 242 -2.87 43.66 -21.55
C CYS A 242 -1.56 43.00 -21.10
N GLN A 243 -0.78 42.42 -22.02
CA GLN A 243 0.38 41.57 -21.68
C GLN A 243 1.40 42.23 -20.74
N GLN A 244 1.54 43.56 -20.80
CA GLN A 244 2.52 44.32 -20.02
C GLN A 244 1.93 45.00 -18.77
N THR A 245 0.64 44.79 -18.47
CA THR A 245 0.04 45.41 -17.28
C THR A 245 0.35 44.62 -16.01
N ASP A 246 0.43 45.33 -14.89
CA ASP A 246 0.66 44.72 -13.59
C ASP A 246 -0.49 43.77 -13.21
N GLU A 247 -1.72 44.09 -13.59
CA GLU A 247 -2.91 43.26 -13.40
C GLU A 247 -2.80 41.92 -14.15
N PHE A 248 -2.29 41.94 -15.39
CA PHE A 248 -2.08 40.72 -16.16
C PHE A 248 -1.00 39.83 -15.53
N MET A 249 0.08 40.44 -15.04
CA MET A 249 1.14 39.72 -14.33
C MET A 249 0.66 39.15 -12.99
N LYS A 250 -0.24 39.84 -12.27
CA LYS A 250 -0.92 39.32 -11.08
C LYS A 250 -1.82 38.13 -11.43
N LEU A 251 -2.61 38.22 -12.50
CA LEU A 251 -3.44 37.09 -12.98
C LEU A 251 -2.57 35.87 -13.34
N LYS A 252 -1.42 36.08 -13.99
CA LYS A 252 -0.44 35.02 -14.30
C LYS A 252 0.06 34.32 -13.03
N LYS A 253 0.44 35.09 -12.01
CA LYS A 253 0.87 34.56 -10.72
C LYS A 253 -0.25 33.79 -10.01
N ILE A 254 -1.46 34.32 -10.00
CA ILE A 254 -2.63 33.67 -9.37
C ILE A 254 -2.90 32.31 -10.02
N SER A 255 -2.97 32.21 -11.35
CA SER A 255 -3.21 30.91 -11.99
C SER A 255 -2.12 29.88 -11.68
N LYS A 256 -0.84 30.31 -11.65
CA LYS A 256 0.26 29.43 -11.27
C LYS A 256 0.12 28.92 -9.83
N LEU A 257 -0.35 29.75 -8.90
CA LEU A 257 -0.64 29.32 -7.53
C LEU A 257 -1.74 28.26 -7.49
N TYR A 258 -2.83 28.44 -8.25
CA TYR A 258 -3.92 27.45 -8.34
C TYR A 258 -3.42 26.12 -8.90
N GLU A 259 -2.67 26.15 -10.00
CA GLU A 259 -2.08 24.96 -10.61
C GLU A 259 -1.13 24.23 -9.65
N THR A 260 -0.24 24.97 -8.98
CA THR A 260 0.71 24.41 -8.01
C THR A 260 0.00 23.78 -6.82
N CYS A 261 -1.00 24.46 -6.27
CA CYS A 261 -1.81 23.95 -5.16
C CYS A 261 -2.54 22.66 -5.57
N CYS A 262 -3.12 22.60 -6.78
CA CYS A 262 -3.75 21.37 -7.28
C CYS A 262 -2.79 20.18 -7.31
N ILE A 263 -1.56 20.39 -7.76
CA ILE A 263 -0.53 19.36 -7.84
C ILE A 263 -0.12 18.92 -6.42
N GLN A 264 0.21 19.86 -5.55
CA GLN A 264 0.63 19.57 -4.18
C GLN A 264 -0.43 18.80 -3.39
N LEU A 265 -1.71 19.20 -3.51
CA LEU A 265 -2.81 18.51 -2.82
C LEU A 265 -2.96 17.06 -3.29
N LYS A 266 -2.76 16.79 -4.59
CA LYS A 266 -2.78 15.42 -5.12
C LYS A 266 -1.61 14.59 -4.58
N GLU A 267 -0.40 15.12 -4.75
CA GLU A 267 0.84 14.39 -4.47
C GLU A 267 1.03 14.10 -2.98
N LYS A 268 0.74 15.10 -2.12
CA LYS A 268 0.94 14.97 -0.67
C LYS A 268 -0.18 14.22 0.02
N PHE A 269 -1.44 14.39 -0.40
CA PHE A 269 -2.59 13.90 0.38
C PHE A 269 -3.37 12.80 -0.32
N ILE A 270 -3.84 13.03 -1.55
CA ILE A 270 -4.72 12.08 -2.24
C ILE A 270 -4.00 10.75 -2.48
N TYR A 271 -2.77 10.78 -3.02
CA TYR A 271 -2.01 9.55 -3.28
C TYR A 271 -1.66 8.79 -1.99
N GLN A 272 -1.46 9.50 -0.88
CA GLN A 272 -1.24 8.90 0.43
C GLN A 272 -2.51 8.20 0.93
N LEU A 273 -3.67 8.86 0.86
CA LEU A 273 -4.97 8.29 1.26
C LEU A 273 -5.33 7.05 0.43
N GLU A 274 -5.13 7.09 -0.88
CA GLU A 274 -5.36 5.93 -1.75
C GLU A 274 -4.46 4.75 -1.38
N THR A 275 -3.22 5.02 -0.95
CA THR A 275 -2.33 3.98 -0.41
C THR A 275 -2.88 3.42 0.91
N CYS A 276 -3.39 4.25 1.82
CA CYS A 276 -4.01 3.79 3.06
C CYS A 276 -5.22 2.90 2.81
N ILE A 277 -6.09 3.26 1.85
CA ILE A 277 -7.26 2.45 1.46
C ILE A 277 -6.82 1.06 0.99
N ARG A 278 -5.79 0.97 0.14
CA ARG A 278 -5.24 -0.31 -0.31
C ARG A 278 -4.59 -1.12 0.81
N ASP A 279 -4.01 -0.46 1.82
CA ASP A 279 -3.46 -1.18 2.97
C ASP A 279 -4.57 -1.79 3.83
N TYR A 280 -5.71 -1.10 4.00
CA TYR A 280 -6.90 -1.69 4.63
C TYR A 280 -7.41 -2.91 3.85
N ASP A 281 -7.45 -2.83 2.52
CA ASP A 281 -7.83 -3.97 1.67
C ASP A 281 -6.90 -5.17 1.87
N SER A 282 -5.59 -4.93 2.01
CA SER A 282 -4.59 -5.97 2.31
C SER A 282 -4.84 -6.62 3.68
N ALA A 283 -5.08 -5.82 4.72
CA ALA A 283 -5.40 -6.34 6.05
C ALA A 283 -6.69 -7.17 6.06
N ILE A 284 -7.74 -6.69 5.38
CA ILE A 284 -9.02 -7.39 5.23
C ILE A 284 -8.84 -8.73 4.48
N LYS A 285 -8.00 -8.76 3.44
CA LYS A 285 -7.68 -9.98 2.69
C LYS A 285 -7.07 -11.05 3.59
N ILE A 286 -6.21 -10.68 4.54
CA ILE A 286 -5.61 -11.62 5.50
C ILE A 286 -6.68 -12.24 6.40
N ILE A 287 -7.62 -11.44 6.91
CA ILE A 287 -8.75 -11.93 7.73
C ILE A 287 -9.60 -12.92 6.93
N ASN A 288 -9.93 -12.59 5.68
CA ASN A 288 -10.70 -13.48 4.81
C ASN A 288 -9.94 -14.77 4.53
N GLN A 289 -8.64 -14.70 4.28
CA GLN A 289 -7.80 -15.88 4.08
C GLN A 289 -7.76 -16.78 5.32
N HIS A 290 -7.70 -16.21 6.53
CA HIS A 290 -7.80 -16.97 7.78
C HIS A 290 -9.13 -17.74 7.87
N LYS A 291 -10.25 -17.07 7.57
CA LYS A 291 -11.59 -17.68 7.56
C LYS A 291 -11.69 -18.79 6.52
N GLU A 292 -11.25 -18.55 5.29
CA GLU A 292 -11.25 -19.53 4.20
C GLU A 292 -10.44 -20.78 4.55
N LEU A 293 -9.26 -20.62 5.16
CA LEU A 293 -8.44 -21.76 5.59
C LEU A 293 -9.13 -22.59 6.67
N LYS A 294 -9.78 -21.96 7.66
CA LYS A 294 -10.56 -22.68 8.70
C LYS A 294 -11.75 -23.43 8.11
N ASP A 295 -12.45 -22.81 7.17
CA ASP A 295 -13.57 -23.44 6.48
C ASP A 295 -13.11 -24.61 5.59
N GLN A 296 -11.94 -24.47 4.95
CA GLN A 296 -11.34 -25.56 4.19
C GLN A 296 -10.88 -26.72 5.08
N ILE A 297 -10.29 -26.44 6.24
CA ILE A 297 -9.93 -27.47 7.24
C ILE A 297 -11.18 -28.26 7.67
N ASN A 298 -12.30 -27.59 7.90
CA ASN A 298 -13.56 -28.25 8.25
C ASN A 298 -14.09 -29.12 7.11
N LYS A 299 -14.10 -28.61 5.87
CA LYS A 299 -14.50 -29.39 4.68
C LYS A 299 -13.62 -30.64 4.50
N ASP A 300 -12.30 -30.46 4.53
CA ASP A 300 -11.34 -31.56 4.39
C ASP A 300 -11.50 -32.60 5.52
N SER A 301 -11.76 -32.15 6.75
CA SER A 301 -12.00 -33.05 7.89
C SER A 301 -13.28 -33.87 7.73
N GLN A 302 -14.36 -33.26 7.21
CA GLN A 302 -15.59 -33.98 6.89
C GLN A 302 -15.41 -34.94 5.70
N SER A 303 -14.60 -34.57 4.71
CA SER A 303 -14.23 -35.46 3.60
C SER A 303 -13.48 -36.70 4.08
N ILE A 304 -12.59 -36.58 5.08
CA ILE A 304 -11.90 -37.75 5.68
C ILE A 304 -12.89 -38.75 6.24
N ASN A 305 -13.92 -38.28 6.95
CA ASN A 305 -14.93 -39.15 7.56
C ASN A 305 -15.78 -39.91 6.51
N ASN A 306 -15.83 -39.39 5.28
CA ASN A 306 -16.60 -39.96 4.17
C ASN A 306 -15.74 -40.83 3.22
N ILE A 307 -14.43 -40.97 3.45
CA ILE A 307 -13.55 -41.80 2.61
C ILE A 307 -13.59 -43.24 3.10
N THR A 308 -14.21 -44.11 2.30
CA THR A 308 -14.28 -45.56 2.55
C THR A 308 -13.08 -46.34 2.01
N LEU A 309 -12.41 -45.88 0.94
CA LEU A 309 -11.28 -46.58 0.29
C LEU A 309 -10.27 -45.58 -0.31
N GLY A 310 -8.99 -45.68 0.10
CA GLY A 310 -7.86 -44.93 -0.49
C GLY A 310 -6.88 -44.36 0.56
N LYS A 311 -5.87 -45.14 0.96
CA LYS A 311 -4.84 -44.73 1.95
C LYS A 311 -4.07 -43.46 1.52
N THR A 312 -3.72 -43.35 0.25
CA THR A 312 -3.00 -42.19 -0.30
C THR A 312 -3.80 -40.90 -0.22
N LYS A 313 -5.09 -40.93 -0.59
CA LYS A 313 -5.99 -39.76 -0.50
C LYS A 313 -6.24 -39.31 0.94
N LEU A 314 -6.31 -40.27 1.86
CA LEU A 314 -6.42 -39.98 3.30
C LEU A 314 -5.16 -39.27 3.82
N GLU A 315 -3.97 -39.74 3.43
CA GLU A 315 -2.69 -39.14 3.80
C GLU A 315 -2.53 -37.74 3.21
N GLU A 316 -2.92 -37.53 1.95
CA GLU A 316 -2.93 -36.21 1.30
C GLU A 316 -3.83 -35.20 2.02
N LEU A 317 -5.06 -35.60 2.36
CA LEU A 317 -5.98 -34.72 3.10
C LEU A 317 -5.47 -34.43 4.51
N LYS A 318 -4.90 -35.41 5.21
CA LYS A 318 -4.27 -35.18 6.52
C LYS A 318 -3.10 -34.20 6.42
N TYR A 319 -2.26 -34.32 5.39
CA TYR A 319 -1.17 -33.39 5.14
C TYR A 319 -1.68 -31.97 4.83
N SER A 320 -2.68 -31.84 3.95
CA SER A 320 -3.34 -30.56 3.64
C SER A 320 -3.92 -29.89 4.88
N ILE A 321 -4.66 -30.65 5.70
CA ILE A 321 -5.23 -30.15 6.96
C ILE A 321 -4.13 -29.67 7.90
N ASN A 322 -3.06 -30.44 8.08
CA ASN A 322 -1.97 -30.05 8.98
C ASN A 322 -1.26 -28.78 8.50
N ASN A 323 -0.98 -28.67 7.19
CA ASN A 323 -0.40 -27.47 6.59
C ASN A 323 -1.31 -26.25 6.75
N ASN A 324 -2.62 -26.41 6.51
CA ASN A 324 -3.58 -25.32 6.68
C ASN A 324 -3.72 -24.90 8.15
N LYS A 325 -3.67 -25.84 9.11
CA LYS A 325 -3.66 -25.53 10.55
C LYS A 325 -2.43 -24.67 10.93
N GLN A 326 -1.25 -25.05 10.46
CA GLN A 326 -0.03 -24.27 10.68
C GLN A 326 -0.15 -22.86 10.08
N LYS A 327 -0.71 -22.71 8.88
CA LYS A 327 -0.96 -21.40 8.27
C LYS A 327 -1.97 -20.56 9.07
N VAL A 328 -3.04 -21.17 9.57
CA VAL A 328 -4.04 -20.49 10.42
C VAL A 328 -3.37 -19.95 11.68
N GLU A 329 -2.57 -20.76 12.38
CA GLU A 329 -1.84 -20.35 13.58
C GLU A 329 -0.83 -19.22 13.29
N GLN A 330 -0.11 -19.32 12.17
CA GLN A 330 0.82 -18.27 11.73
C GLN A 330 0.08 -16.98 11.41
N ILE A 331 -1.02 -17.04 10.66
CA ILE A 331 -1.82 -15.85 10.34
C ILE A 331 -2.35 -15.22 11.62
N GLN A 332 -2.90 -16.02 12.52
CA GLN A 332 -3.43 -15.53 13.78
C GLN A 332 -2.36 -14.77 14.57
N THR A 333 -1.21 -15.40 14.80
CA THR A 333 -0.12 -14.82 15.60
C THR A 333 0.41 -13.54 14.93
N ASN A 334 0.77 -13.62 13.66
CA ASN A 334 1.38 -12.52 12.94
C ASN A 334 0.42 -11.34 12.75
N PHE A 335 -0.85 -11.60 12.48
CA PHE A 335 -1.85 -10.55 12.27
C PHE A 335 -2.17 -9.82 13.57
N ILE A 336 -2.34 -10.54 14.69
CA ILE A 336 -2.59 -9.94 16.00
C ILE A 336 -1.39 -9.09 16.45
N ASP A 337 -0.17 -9.56 16.20
CA ASP A 337 1.05 -8.80 16.50
C ASP A 337 1.16 -7.50 15.68
N ASP A 338 0.80 -7.54 14.39
CA ASP A 338 0.93 -6.39 13.49
C ASP A 338 -0.26 -5.41 13.58
N LEU A 339 -1.45 -5.87 13.99
CA LEU A 339 -2.67 -5.07 14.00
C LEU A 339 -2.53 -3.74 14.78
N PRO A 340 -1.98 -3.70 16.02
CA PRO A 340 -1.79 -2.45 16.74
C PRO A 340 -0.83 -1.49 16.02
N ILE A 341 0.24 -2.02 15.42
CA ILE A 341 1.23 -1.24 14.67
C ILE A 341 0.59 -0.64 13.42
N PHE A 342 -0.22 -1.46 12.73
CA PHE A 342 -0.98 -1.04 11.56
C PHE A 342 -1.97 0.07 11.92
N GLN A 343 -2.81 -0.13 12.94
CA GLN A 343 -3.79 0.87 13.39
C GLN A 343 -3.09 2.18 13.78
N GLN A 344 -1.99 2.11 14.54
CA GLN A 344 -1.20 3.28 14.91
C GLN A 344 -0.62 3.99 13.68
N SER A 345 -0.08 3.25 12.72
CA SER A 345 0.46 3.83 11.48
C SER A 345 -0.62 4.54 10.66
N GLN A 346 -1.81 3.96 10.53
CA GLN A 346 -2.92 4.60 9.81
C GLN A 346 -3.38 5.87 10.52
N GLN A 347 -3.48 5.84 11.86
CA GLN A 347 -3.84 7.02 12.66
C GLN A 347 -2.83 8.16 12.52
N ILE A 348 -1.53 7.86 12.58
CA ILE A 348 -0.47 8.86 12.39
C ILE A 348 -0.59 9.50 11.01
N GLN A 349 -0.77 8.69 9.95
CA GLN A 349 -0.90 9.18 8.58
C GLN A 349 -2.12 10.10 8.42
N LEU A 350 -3.29 9.72 8.94
CA LEU A 350 -4.49 10.56 8.89
C LEU A 350 -4.32 11.86 9.68
N LYS A 351 -3.64 11.81 10.83
CA LYS A 351 -3.35 13.00 11.64
C LYS A 351 -2.39 13.96 10.92
N GLU A 352 -1.34 13.43 10.31
CA GLU A 352 -0.41 14.22 9.50
C GLU A 352 -1.12 14.87 8.31
N ILE A 353 -1.99 14.13 7.61
CA ILE A 353 -2.81 14.66 6.52
C ILE A 353 -3.69 15.81 7.03
N GLN A 354 -4.39 15.64 8.15
CA GLN A 354 -5.25 16.68 8.71
C GLN A 354 -4.47 17.96 9.05
N GLN A 355 -3.35 17.82 9.76
CA GLN A 355 -2.53 18.95 10.21
C GLN A 355 -1.92 19.72 9.03
N ASN A 356 -1.30 18.98 8.11
CA ASN A 356 -0.60 19.57 6.97
C ASN A 356 -1.58 20.14 5.94
N PHE A 357 -2.75 19.52 5.75
CA PHE A 357 -3.76 20.01 4.81
C PHE A 357 -4.28 21.40 5.20
N HIS A 358 -4.57 21.61 6.50
CA HIS A 358 -5.02 22.93 6.96
C HIS A 358 -3.95 24.01 6.76
N GLN A 359 -2.69 23.66 7.01
CA GLN A 359 -1.56 24.57 6.80
C GLN A 359 -1.41 24.94 5.32
N GLU A 360 -1.40 23.96 4.41
CA GLU A 360 -1.24 24.19 2.96
C GLU A 360 -2.38 25.06 2.39
N LEU A 361 -3.63 24.82 2.81
CA LEU A 361 -4.75 25.66 2.38
C LEU A 361 -4.66 27.09 2.92
N SER A 362 -4.16 27.25 4.15
CA SER A 362 -3.96 28.58 4.75
C SER A 362 -2.87 29.35 4.00
N GLU A 363 -1.73 28.72 3.73
CA GLU A 363 -0.63 29.30 2.97
C GLU A 363 -1.06 29.69 1.55
N PHE A 364 -1.84 28.84 0.88
CA PHE A 364 -2.44 29.13 -0.41
C PHE A 364 -3.38 30.35 -0.37
N TYR A 365 -4.29 30.40 0.61
CA TYR A 365 -5.22 31.51 0.78
C TYR A 365 -4.49 32.84 1.04
N PHE A 366 -3.50 32.85 1.94
CA PHE A 366 -2.71 34.04 2.23
C PHE A 366 -1.90 34.51 1.02
N SER A 367 -1.36 33.58 0.22
CA SER A 367 -0.64 33.89 -1.02
C SER A 367 -1.55 34.61 -2.03
N ILE A 368 -2.79 34.15 -2.20
CA ILE A 368 -3.77 34.82 -3.06
C ILE A 368 -4.18 36.18 -2.48
N LYS A 369 -4.45 36.25 -1.17
CA LYS A 369 -4.89 37.49 -0.52
C LYS A 369 -3.85 38.61 -0.68
N ASN A 370 -2.57 38.29 -0.48
CA ASN A 370 -1.49 39.26 -0.62
C ASN A 370 -1.35 39.79 -2.06
N LEU A 371 -1.66 38.97 -3.07
CA LEU A 371 -1.66 39.39 -4.47
C LEU A 371 -2.87 40.26 -4.85
N LYS A 372 -3.96 40.23 -4.07
CA LYS A 372 -5.16 41.07 -4.27
C LYS A 372 -5.07 42.44 -3.57
N GLN A 373 -4.22 42.58 -2.55
CA GLN A 373 -4.11 43.80 -1.74
C GLN A 373 -3.03 44.77 -2.21
N LEU A 374 -2.22 44.37 -3.20
CA LEU A 374 -1.34 45.22 -4.00
C LEU A 374 -2.02 45.51 -5.32
#